data_AF-A0A444ZGM2-F1
#
_entry.id   AF-A0A444ZGM2-F1
#
_cell.length_a   1.000
_cell.length_b   1.000
_cell.length_c   1.000
_cell.angle_alpha   90.00
_cell.angle_beta   90.00
_cell.angle_gamma   90.00
#
_symmetry.space_group_name_H-M   'P 1'
#
loop_
_entity.id
_entity.type
_entity.pdbx_description
1 polymer ?
#
loop_
_entity_poly.entity_id
_entity_poly.type
_entity_poly.pdbx_seq_one_letter_code
_entity_poly.pdbx_strand_id
1 'polypeptide(L)'
;MFHFEEDSRGIIKRIIFKILGRAWKETRNRLYHHCYDPELSIEENIENRLDGITADYWRWFLDYRNSEETQEKCRKNAENRSKQLYTHTGGSKSLARLREEESEQQGRRVSRGELYLLTHKRTNGSYIHDAARAIGERIEAIEQRDESFRPLSQNDSLAQALGKEHPGRVHGMGLGPTSSQVFGMNSHQPSNGFEREETQRVLLELQAELAAEKLKRKAVEDEVAAGKVRMQAMESALICLLQG
;
A
#
# COMPACT_ATOMS: atom_id res chain seq x y z
N MET A 1 19.56 -17.54 17.98
CA MET A 1 18.40 -17.07 18.77
C MET A 1 17.87 -15.84 18.07
N PHE A 2 16.66 -15.86 17.53
CA PHE A 2 16.09 -14.66 16.89
C PHE A 2 15.71 -13.68 18.00
N HIS A 3 16.55 -12.68 18.21
CA HIS A 3 16.26 -11.57 19.11
C HIS A 3 15.26 -10.67 18.40
N PHE A 4 14.01 -10.67 18.88
CA PHE A 4 13.07 -9.61 18.54
C PHE A 4 13.36 -8.44 19.49
N GLU A 5 14.03 -7.41 18.97
CA GLU A 5 14.09 -6.11 19.66
C GLU A 5 12.65 -5.64 19.92
N GLU A 6 12.38 -5.26 21.17
CA GLU A 6 11.14 -4.69 21.73
C GLU A 6 9.86 -4.86 20.89
N ASP A 7 8.90 -5.65 21.40
CA ASP A 7 7.54 -5.76 20.84
C ASP A 7 6.98 -4.36 20.59
N SER A 8 7.03 -3.94 19.33
CA SER A 8 6.83 -2.55 18.92
C SER A 8 5.36 -2.19 19.13
N ARG A 9 5.00 -1.85 20.37
CA ARG A 9 3.63 -1.57 20.83
C ARG A 9 2.63 -2.72 20.61
N GLY A 10 3.02 -3.98 20.80
CA GLY A 10 2.09 -5.12 20.71
C GLY A 10 1.83 -5.66 19.29
N ILE A 11 2.55 -5.16 18.29
CA ILE A 11 2.34 -5.50 16.88
C ILE A 11 2.66 -6.98 16.61
N ILE A 12 3.77 -7.47 17.16
CA ILE A 12 4.24 -8.84 16.93
C ILE A 12 3.21 -9.82 17.51
N LYS A 13 2.79 -9.60 18.75
CA LYS A 13 1.76 -10.38 19.42
C LYS A 13 0.47 -10.44 18.60
N ARG A 14 0.00 -9.30 18.09
CA ARG A 14 -1.22 -9.23 17.26
C ARG A 14 -1.09 -10.01 15.95
N ILE A 15 0.08 -9.99 15.31
CA ILE A 15 0.34 -10.76 14.09
C ILE A 15 0.32 -12.26 14.39
N ILE A 16 0.99 -12.68 15.47
CA ILE A 16 1.01 -14.09 15.91
C ILE A 16 -0.41 -14.59 16.16
N PHE A 17 -1.24 -13.84 16.89
CA PHE A 17 -2.64 -14.23 17.11
C PHE A 17 -3.45 -14.34 15.82
N LYS A 18 -3.21 -13.47 14.83
CA LYS A 18 -3.87 -13.59 13.51
C LYS A 18 -3.44 -14.86 12.79
N ILE A 19 -2.16 -15.20 12.84
CA ILE A 19 -1.62 -16.43 12.22
C ILE A 19 -2.22 -17.66 12.90
N LEU A 20 -2.18 -17.71 14.24
CA LEU A 20 -2.76 -18.79 15.03
C LEU A 20 -4.27 -18.93 14.78
N GLY A 21 -5.00 -17.81 14.74
CA GLY A 21 -6.43 -17.82 14.44
C GLY A 21 -6.73 -18.35 13.04
N ARG A 22 -5.90 -18.04 12.04
CA ARG A 22 -6.04 -18.58 10.68
C ARG A 22 -5.79 -20.08 10.66
N ALA A 23 -4.69 -20.54 11.27
CA ALA A 23 -4.36 -21.96 11.37
C ALA A 23 -5.48 -22.74 12.10
N TRP A 24 -5.96 -22.21 13.22
CA TRP A 24 -7.07 -22.80 13.97
C TRP A 24 -8.34 -22.93 13.12
N LYS A 25 -8.71 -21.86 12.39
CA LYS A 25 -9.87 -21.87 11.49
C LYS A 25 -9.71 -22.91 10.36
N GLU A 26 -8.54 -22.97 9.74
CA GLU A 26 -8.26 -23.93 8.66
C GLU A 26 -8.31 -25.38 9.15
N THR A 27 -7.69 -25.67 10.31
CA THR A 27 -7.73 -27.00 10.93
C THR A 27 -9.17 -27.42 11.24
N ARG A 28 -9.97 -26.56 11.88
CA ARG A 28 -11.39 -26.85 12.15
C ARG A 28 -12.19 -27.09 10.89
N ASN A 29 -11.93 -26.33 9.83
CA ASN A 29 -12.63 -26.51 8.56
C ASN A 29 -12.26 -27.85 7.90
N ARG A 30 -10.99 -28.24 7.92
CA ARG A 30 -10.54 -29.55 7.44
C ARG A 30 -11.17 -30.68 8.25
N LEU A 31 -11.16 -30.54 9.57
CA LEU A 31 -11.78 -31.51 10.48
C LEU A 31 -13.27 -31.68 10.19
N TYR A 32 -14.00 -30.58 10.00
CA TYR A 32 -15.40 -30.63 9.62
C TYR A 32 -15.60 -31.43 8.32
N HIS A 33 -14.88 -31.12 7.25
CA HIS A 33 -15.02 -31.86 5.99
C HIS A 33 -14.52 -33.31 6.02
N HIS A 34 -13.68 -33.66 6.99
CA HIS A 34 -13.19 -35.01 7.17
C HIS A 34 -14.18 -35.90 7.96
N CYS A 35 -14.83 -35.34 8.98
CA CYS A 35 -15.67 -36.08 9.93
C CYS A 35 -17.17 -35.89 9.71
N TYR A 36 -17.60 -34.84 9.04
CA TYR A 36 -19.01 -34.58 8.79
C TYR A 36 -19.45 -35.17 7.46
N ASP A 37 -20.47 -36.03 7.51
CA ASP A 37 -21.14 -36.60 6.35
C ASP A 37 -22.61 -36.12 6.34
N PRO A 38 -23.04 -35.37 5.30
CA PRO A 38 -24.42 -34.91 5.20
C PRO A 38 -25.45 -36.04 5.02
N GLU A 39 -25.04 -37.25 4.66
CA GLU A 39 -25.92 -38.41 4.50
C GLU A 39 -26.22 -39.13 5.83
N LEU A 40 -25.39 -38.90 6.85
CA LEU A 40 -25.56 -39.48 8.18
C LEU A 40 -26.48 -38.63 9.07
N SER A 41 -27.11 -39.27 10.07
CA SER A 41 -27.85 -38.55 11.11
C SER A 41 -26.93 -37.64 11.93
N ILE A 42 -27.51 -36.71 12.69
CA ILE A 42 -26.75 -35.81 13.57
C ILE A 42 -26.03 -36.64 14.64
N GLU A 43 -26.70 -37.66 15.18
CA GLU A 43 -26.18 -38.56 16.20
C GLU A 43 -24.97 -39.37 15.69
N GLU A 44 -25.06 -39.93 14.49
CA GLU A 44 -23.93 -40.63 13.85
C GLU A 44 -22.75 -39.69 13.58
N ASN A 45 -23.04 -38.46 13.12
CA ASN A 45 -22.01 -37.43 12.93
C ASN A 45 -21.36 -37.00 14.25
N ILE A 46 -22.09 -37.03 15.37
CA ILE A 46 -21.54 -36.74 16.70
C ILE A 46 -20.56 -37.83 17.14
N GLU A 47 -20.88 -39.09 16.83
CA GLU A 47 -19.99 -40.21 17.12
C GLU A 47 -18.78 -40.27 16.19
N ASN A 48 -18.88 -39.76 14.95
CA ASN A 48 -17.76 -39.69 14.00
C ASN A 48 -16.70 -38.61 14.32
N ARG A 49 -16.62 -38.17 15.57
CA ARG A 49 -15.58 -37.23 16.04
C ARG A 49 -14.21 -37.90 16.09
N LEU A 50 -13.14 -37.11 16.03
CA LEU A 50 -11.80 -37.63 16.29
C LEU A 50 -11.57 -37.92 17.78
N ASP A 51 -10.69 -38.88 18.04
CA ASP A 51 -10.17 -39.19 19.37
C ASP A 51 -9.56 -37.95 20.03
N GLY A 52 -9.92 -37.71 21.28
CA GLY A 52 -9.48 -36.53 22.06
C GLY A 52 -10.44 -35.34 22.01
N ILE A 53 -11.50 -35.38 21.18
CA ILE A 53 -12.60 -34.42 21.23
C ILE A 53 -13.78 -35.03 21.99
N THR A 54 -14.36 -34.28 22.93
CA THR A 54 -15.57 -34.74 23.64
C THR A 54 -16.80 -34.66 22.75
N ALA A 55 -17.76 -35.56 22.94
CA ALA A 55 -18.99 -35.59 22.15
C ALA A 55 -19.77 -34.27 22.26
N ASP A 56 -19.85 -33.70 23.47
CA ASP A 56 -20.52 -32.41 23.71
C ASP A 56 -19.87 -31.25 22.94
N TYR A 57 -18.54 -31.17 22.92
CA TYR A 57 -17.83 -30.12 22.20
C TYR A 57 -18.02 -30.27 20.69
N TRP A 58 -17.97 -31.51 20.19
CA TRP A 58 -18.17 -31.78 18.78
C TRP A 58 -19.61 -31.47 18.35
N ARG A 59 -20.60 -31.87 19.14
CA ARG A 59 -22.01 -31.50 18.96
C ARG A 59 -22.19 -29.99 18.86
N TRP A 60 -21.68 -29.24 19.82
CA TRP A 60 -21.75 -27.77 19.80
C TRP A 60 -21.11 -27.19 18.53
N PHE A 61 -19.99 -27.76 18.08
CA PHE A 61 -19.35 -27.32 16.86
C PHE A 61 -20.18 -27.62 15.61
N LEU A 62 -20.80 -28.79 15.52
CA LEU A 62 -21.71 -29.15 14.43
C LEU A 62 -22.94 -28.22 14.42
N ASP A 63 -23.56 -27.99 15.57
CA ASP A 63 -24.69 -27.05 15.71
C ASP A 63 -24.31 -25.65 15.22
N TYR A 64 -23.15 -25.14 15.67
CA TYR A 64 -22.61 -23.87 15.19
C TYR A 64 -22.39 -23.87 13.67
N ARG A 65 -21.76 -24.91 13.13
CA ARG A 65 -21.37 -24.96 11.71
C ARG A 65 -22.54 -25.15 10.75
N ASN A 66 -23.58 -25.84 11.21
CA ASN A 66 -24.82 -26.13 10.48
C ASN A 66 -25.91 -25.10 10.71
N SER A 67 -25.74 -24.19 11.67
CA SER A 67 -26.67 -23.07 11.85
C SER A 67 -26.85 -22.26 10.56
N GLU A 68 -28.10 -21.84 10.28
CA GLU A 68 -28.43 -21.03 9.11
C GLU A 68 -27.60 -19.74 9.05
N GLU A 69 -27.33 -19.11 10.19
CA GLU A 69 -26.51 -17.90 10.28
C GLU A 69 -25.08 -18.15 9.78
N THR A 70 -24.47 -19.28 10.16
CA THR A 70 -23.11 -19.63 9.75
C THR A 70 -23.07 -20.05 8.29
N GLN A 71 -24.05 -20.80 7.82
CA GLN A 71 -24.17 -21.18 6.41
C GLN A 71 -24.34 -19.94 5.51
N GLU A 72 -25.17 -18.97 5.93
CA GLU A 72 -25.36 -17.72 5.21
C GLU A 72 -24.08 -16.90 5.12
N LYS A 73 -23.32 -16.80 6.22
CA LYS A 73 -21.98 -16.19 6.22
C LYS A 73 -21.04 -16.90 5.26
N CYS A 74 -21.07 -18.24 5.20
CA CYS A 74 -20.23 -19.02 4.29
C CYS A 74 -20.60 -18.77 2.82
N ARG A 75 -21.90 -18.71 2.49
CA ARG A 75 -22.40 -18.40 1.15
C ARG A 75 -21.93 -17.03 0.68
N LYS A 76 -22.13 -15.99 1.50
CA LYS A 76 -21.62 -14.63 1.22
C LYS A 76 -20.10 -14.60 1.02
N ASN A 77 -19.35 -15.34 1.83
CA ASN A 77 -17.89 -15.42 1.67
C ASN A 77 -17.48 -16.13 0.37
N ALA A 78 -18.22 -17.15 -0.08
CA ALA A 78 -18.00 -17.81 -1.36
C ALA A 78 -18.29 -16.88 -2.54
N GLU A 79 -19.40 -16.13 -2.50
CA GLU A 79 -19.72 -15.10 -3.49
C GLU A 79 -18.68 -13.96 -3.50
N ASN A 80 -18.19 -13.54 -2.34
CA ASN A 80 -17.11 -12.56 -2.29
C ASN A 80 -15.79 -13.12 -2.83
N ARG A 81 -15.54 -14.42 -2.64
CA ARG A 81 -14.38 -15.11 -3.19
C ARG A 81 -14.46 -15.21 -4.72
N SER A 82 -15.65 -15.44 -5.30
CA SER A 82 -15.83 -15.53 -6.75
C SER A 82 -15.60 -14.18 -7.46
N LYS A 83 -15.75 -13.06 -6.74
CA LYS A 83 -15.41 -11.71 -7.24
C LYS A 83 -13.90 -11.46 -7.36
N GLN A 84 -13.03 -12.38 -6.91
CA GLN A 84 -11.59 -12.22 -7.05
C GLN A 84 -11.16 -12.40 -8.53
N LEU A 85 -10.80 -11.29 -9.17
CA LEU A 85 -10.48 -11.24 -10.60
C LEU A 85 -9.09 -11.78 -10.97
N TYR A 86 -8.17 -11.85 -10.02
CA TYR A 86 -6.80 -12.28 -10.28
C TYR A 86 -6.14 -12.89 -9.04
N THR A 87 -5.13 -13.71 -9.28
CA THR A 87 -4.28 -14.33 -8.26
C THR A 87 -2.83 -13.90 -8.45
N HIS A 88 -2.09 -13.80 -7.35
CA HIS A 88 -0.64 -13.60 -7.38
C HIS A 88 0.07 -14.94 -7.67
N THR A 89 1.29 -14.85 -8.19
CA THR A 89 2.20 -15.94 -8.59
C THR A 89 3.37 -16.14 -7.61
N GLY A 90 3.47 -15.33 -6.54
CA GLY A 90 4.55 -15.38 -5.56
C GLY A 90 4.65 -16.62 -4.66
N GLY A 91 3.77 -17.62 -4.85
CA GLY A 91 3.79 -18.88 -4.11
C GLY A 91 3.51 -18.75 -2.61
N SER A 92 4.08 -19.66 -1.81
CA SER A 92 3.92 -19.68 -0.35
C SER A 92 4.80 -18.67 0.40
N LYS A 93 5.73 -18.01 -0.31
CA LYS A 93 6.64 -17.03 0.29
C LYS A 93 5.85 -15.76 0.61
N SER A 94 6.09 -15.19 1.80
CA SER A 94 5.39 -13.98 2.21
C SER A 94 5.85 -12.78 1.36
N LEU A 95 4.93 -11.85 1.10
CA LEU A 95 5.24 -10.59 0.41
C LEU A 95 6.34 -9.79 1.12
N ALA A 96 6.36 -9.80 2.45
CA ALA A 96 7.38 -9.13 3.24
C ALA A 96 8.78 -9.72 2.98
N ARG A 97 8.88 -11.06 2.94
CA ARG A 97 10.14 -11.75 2.65
C ARG A 97 10.59 -11.54 1.22
N LEU A 98 9.68 -11.67 0.25
CA LEU A 98 9.97 -11.37 -1.16
C LEU A 98 10.51 -9.96 -1.33
N ARG A 99 9.88 -8.99 -0.67
CA ARG A 99 10.30 -7.59 -0.71
C ARG A 99 11.70 -7.37 -0.13
N GLU A 100 12.03 -8.06 0.96
CA GLU A 100 13.35 -7.95 1.60
C GLU A 100 14.44 -8.55 0.70
N GLU A 101 14.25 -9.79 0.23
CA GLU A 101 15.19 -10.47 -0.66
C GLU A 101 15.48 -9.64 -1.93
N GLU A 102 14.45 -9.05 -2.54
CA GLU A 102 14.61 -8.18 -3.70
C GLU A 102 15.26 -6.84 -3.35
N SER A 103 15.01 -6.31 -2.14
CA SER A 103 15.64 -5.06 -1.70
C SER A 103 17.15 -5.25 -1.48
N GLU A 104 17.54 -6.39 -0.91
CA GLU A 104 18.95 -6.80 -0.78
C GLU A 104 19.60 -6.96 -2.15
N GLN A 105 18.93 -7.64 -3.10
CA GLN A 105 19.45 -7.86 -4.44
C GLN A 105 19.65 -6.56 -5.22
N GLN A 106 18.74 -5.60 -5.08
CA GLN A 106 18.82 -4.31 -5.78
C GLN A 106 19.65 -3.25 -5.02
N GLY A 107 20.03 -3.51 -3.77
CA GLY A 107 20.68 -2.53 -2.90
C GLY A 107 19.82 -1.31 -2.57
N ARG A 108 18.49 -1.41 -2.76
CA ARG A 108 17.53 -0.33 -2.47
C ARG A 108 16.17 -0.89 -2.08
N ARG A 109 15.38 -0.07 -1.40
CA ARG A 109 14.02 -0.45 -1.00
C ARG A 109 13.11 -0.64 -2.23
N VAL A 110 12.45 -1.79 -2.29
CA VAL A 110 11.47 -2.12 -3.34
C VAL A 110 10.11 -1.48 -3.06
N SER A 111 9.50 -0.86 -4.07
CA SER A 111 8.18 -0.23 -4.00
C SER A 111 7.05 -1.26 -3.91
N ARG A 112 5.85 -0.82 -3.52
CA ARG A 112 4.67 -1.70 -3.55
C ARG A 112 4.24 -2.02 -4.99
N GLY A 113 4.46 -1.10 -5.93
CA GLY A 113 4.22 -1.32 -7.35
C GLY A 113 5.15 -2.37 -7.94
N GLU A 114 6.45 -2.26 -7.67
CA GLU A 114 7.47 -3.24 -8.09
C GLU A 114 7.17 -4.63 -7.52
N LEU A 115 6.80 -4.71 -6.24
CA LEU A 115 6.40 -5.97 -5.62
C LEU A 115 5.14 -6.57 -6.28
N TYR A 116 4.20 -5.74 -6.74
CA TYR A 116 3.05 -6.21 -7.51
C TYR A 116 3.51 -6.85 -8.82
N LEU A 117 4.37 -6.17 -9.59
CA LEU A 117 4.89 -6.67 -10.86
C LEU A 117 5.63 -8.01 -10.69
N LEU A 118 6.47 -8.11 -9.66
CA LEU A 118 7.18 -9.34 -9.33
C LEU A 118 6.24 -10.50 -9.02
N THR A 119 5.16 -10.22 -8.29
CA THR A 119 4.26 -11.25 -7.76
C THR A 119 3.04 -11.52 -8.62
N HIS A 120 2.89 -10.87 -9.78
CA HIS A 120 1.77 -11.10 -10.70
C HIS A 120 2.21 -11.48 -12.11
N LYS A 121 3.53 -11.49 -12.38
CA LYS A 121 4.13 -12.05 -13.59
C LYS A 121 4.56 -13.51 -13.35
N ARG A 122 4.54 -14.32 -14.41
CA ARG A 122 5.21 -15.63 -14.46
C ARG A 122 6.72 -15.44 -14.57
N THR A 123 7.48 -16.51 -14.42
CA THR A 123 8.94 -16.52 -14.62
C THR A 123 9.35 -16.10 -16.03
N ASN A 124 8.50 -16.31 -17.04
CA ASN A 124 8.72 -15.84 -18.41
C ASN A 124 8.27 -14.37 -18.64
N GLY A 125 7.87 -13.65 -17.59
CA GLY A 125 7.42 -12.26 -17.65
C GLY A 125 5.96 -12.04 -18.04
N SER A 126 5.22 -13.08 -18.45
CA SER A 126 3.81 -12.93 -18.87
C SER A 126 2.85 -12.93 -17.68
N TYR A 127 1.71 -12.24 -17.82
CA TYR A 127 0.64 -12.29 -16.82
C TYR A 127 -0.24 -13.53 -17.01
N ILE A 128 -0.83 -14.03 -15.91
CA ILE A 128 -1.84 -15.10 -15.96
C ILE A 128 -3.22 -14.53 -16.31
N HIS A 129 -3.56 -13.40 -15.70
CA HIS A 129 -4.89 -12.81 -15.76
C HIS A 129 -4.81 -11.43 -16.40
N ASP A 130 -5.71 -11.11 -17.32
CA ASP A 130 -5.73 -9.81 -18.00
C ASP A 130 -6.02 -8.66 -17.04
N ALA A 131 -6.83 -8.88 -16.00
CA ALA A 131 -7.05 -7.89 -14.95
C ALA A 131 -5.74 -7.54 -14.20
N ALA A 132 -4.89 -8.54 -13.94
CA ALA A 132 -3.58 -8.30 -13.32
C ALA A 132 -2.63 -7.57 -14.26
N ARG A 133 -2.68 -7.89 -15.57
CA ARG A 133 -1.93 -7.19 -16.60
C ARG A 133 -2.29 -5.70 -16.64
N ALA A 134 -3.57 -5.37 -16.73
CA ALA A 134 -4.04 -3.99 -16.79
C ALA A 134 -3.60 -3.16 -15.56
N ILE A 135 -3.62 -3.76 -14.36
CA ILE A 135 -3.11 -3.11 -13.15
C ILE A 135 -1.60 -2.90 -13.23
N GLY A 136 -0.85 -3.93 -13.65
CA GLY A 136 0.60 -3.86 -13.77
C GLY A 136 1.06 -2.83 -14.81
N GLU A 137 0.43 -2.78 -15.98
CA GLU A 137 0.68 -1.78 -17.02
C GLU A 137 0.37 -0.37 -16.51
N ARG A 138 -0.71 -0.20 -15.73
CA ARG A 138 -1.05 1.08 -15.12
C ARG A 138 -0.01 1.52 -14.09
N ILE A 139 0.51 0.61 -13.27
CA ILE A 139 1.61 0.88 -12.33
C ILE A 139 2.85 1.34 -13.09
N GLU A 140 3.26 0.59 -14.11
CA GLU A 140 4.42 0.91 -14.94
C GLU A 140 4.26 2.28 -15.61
N ALA A 141 3.09 2.60 -16.16
CA ALA A 141 2.80 3.89 -16.78
C ALA A 141 2.87 5.07 -15.78
N ILE A 142 2.38 4.88 -14.55
CA ILE A 142 2.45 5.91 -13.50
C ILE A 142 3.91 6.18 -13.12
N GLU A 143 4.68 5.13 -12.87
CA GLU A 143 6.08 5.25 -12.45
C GLU A 143 7.02 5.74 -13.56
N GLN A 144 6.70 5.47 -14.83
CA GLN A 144 7.42 6.04 -15.98
C GLN A 144 7.16 7.54 -16.14
N ARG A 145 5.92 7.98 -15.86
CA ARG A 145 5.56 9.40 -15.96
C ARG A 145 6.17 10.23 -14.82
N ASP A 146 6.16 9.68 -13.61
CA ASP A 146 6.64 10.37 -12.42
C ASP A 146 7.16 9.36 -11.38
N GLU A 147 8.49 9.32 -11.23
CA GLU A 147 9.15 8.41 -10.31
C GLU A 147 8.84 8.72 -8.83
N SER A 148 8.29 9.91 -8.52
CA SER A 148 7.89 10.28 -7.16
C SER A 148 6.73 9.44 -6.62
N PHE A 149 6.09 8.62 -7.46
CA PHE A 149 5.08 7.63 -7.03
C PHE A 149 5.65 6.26 -6.65
N ARG A 150 6.96 6.02 -6.80
CA ARG A 150 7.61 4.78 -6.32
C ARG A 150 7.74 4.71 -4.80
N PRO A 151 8.13 5.79 -4.09
CA PRO A 151 8.21 5.76 -2.63
C PRO A 151 6.87 5.41 -1.97
N LEU A 152 6.95 4.72 -0.83
CA LEU A 152 5.78 4.30 -0.05
C LEU A 152 4.94 5.51 0.37
N SER A 153 3.70 5.57 -0.14
CA SER A 153 2.75 6.66 0.12
C SER A 153 1.32 6.17 0.01
N GLN A 154 0.36 6.91 0.58
CA GLN A 154 -1.06 6.62 0.40
C GLN A 154 -1.53 6.75 -1.05
N ASN A 155 -0.80 7.53 -1.86
CA ASN A 155 -1.09 7.76 -3.28
C ASN A 155 0.05 7.24 -4.19
N ASP A 156 0.80 6.23 -3.73
CA ASP A 156 1.84 5.60 -4.56
C ASP A 156 1.25 4.89 -5.80
N SER A 157 2.13 4.40 -6.67
CA SER A 157 1.74 3.79 -7.95
C SER A 157 0.71 2.67 -7.79
N LEU A 158 0.87 1.82 -6.76
CA LEU A 158 -0.06 0.74 -6.46
C LEU A 158 -1.44 1.26 -6.02
N ALA A 159 -1.46 2.24 -5.12
CA ALA A 159 -2.70 2.86 -4.66
C ALA A 159 -3.42 3.61 -5.79
N GLN A 160 -2.70 4.25 -6.70
CA GLN A 160 -3.32 4.86 -7.87
C GLN A 160 -3.88 3.83 -8.86
N ALA A 161 -3.20 2.70 -9.03
CA ALA A 161 -3.67 1.66 -9.94
C ALA A 161 -4.89 0.90 -9.41
N LEU A 162 -4.94 0.60 -8.11
CA LEU A 162 -6.01 -0.16 -7.46
C LEU A 162 -7.12 0.71 -6.86
N GLY A 163 -6.84 1.99 -6.60
CA GLY A 163 -7.70 2.89 -5.85
C GLY A 163 -7.34 2.97 -4.37
N LYS A 164 -8.16 3.73 -3.63
CA LYS A 164 -7.93 4.06 -2.22
C LYS A 164 -7.85 2.80 -1.35
N GLU A 165 -6.92 2.82 -0.39
CA GLU A 165 -6.77 1.77 0.62
C GLU A 165 -8.04 1.57 1.46
N HIS A 166 -8.37 0.32 1.76
CA HIS A 166 -9.46 -0.02 2.66
C HIS A 166 -9.04 0.09 4.13
N PRO A 167 -9.97 0.41 5.05
CA PRO A 167 -9.68 0.38 6.48
C PRO A 167 -9.18 -1.00 6.92
N GLY A 168 -8.11 -1.02 7.73
CA GLY A 168 -7.60 -2.23 8.37
C GLY A 168 -6.65 -3.12 7.54
N ARG A 169 -6.51 -2.88 6.23
CA ARG A 169 -5.54 -3.62 5.38
C ARG A 169 -4.93 -2.70 4.33
N VAL A 170 -3.61 -2.78 4.19
CA VAL A 170 -2.86 -2.04 3.17
C VAL A 170 -2.45 -2.99 2.04
N HIS A 171 -2.73 -2.63 0.79
CA HIS A 171 -2.33 -3.41 -0.38
C HIS A 171 -0.80 -3.57 -0.44
N GLY A 172 -0.32 -4.73 -0.89
CA GLY A 172 1.12 -5.02 -1.01
C GLY A 172 1.88 -5.26 0.31
N MET A 173 1.25 -5.04 1.47
CA MET A 173 1.93 -5.13 2.78
C MET A 173 1.72 -6.46 3.53
N GLY A 174 1.06 -7.43 2.89
CA GLY A 174 0.84 -8.76 3.47
C GLY A 174 -0.06 -8.73 4.72
N LEU A 175 0.25 -9.59 5.68
CA LEU A 175 -0.49 -9.76 6.94
C LEU A 175 0.24 -9.03 8.06
N GLY A 176 -0.17 -7.81 8.42
CA GLY A 176 0.49 -7.13 9.54
C GLY A 176 0.03 -5.71 9.81
N PRO A 177 0.47 -4.73 9.00
CA PRO A 177 0.35 -3.34 9.37
C PRO A 177 -1.00 -2.75 8.96
N THR A 178 -1.57 -1.93 9.83
CA THR A 178 -2.75 -1.10 9.54
C THR A 178 -2.31 0.13 8.74
N SER A 179 -3.25 0.79 8.05
CA SER A 179 -2.98 2.06 7.34
C SER A 179 -2.20 3.07 8.19
N SER A 180 -2.63 3.27 9.44
CA SER A 180 -1.97 4.17 10.40
C SER A 180 -0.54 3.78 10.77
N GLN A 181 -0.19 2.49 10.67
CA GLN A 181 1.17 1.99 10.94
C GLN A 181 2.07 2.12 9.71
N VAL A 182 1.51 2.03 8.51
CA VAL A 182 2.27 2.16 7.26
C VAL A 182 2.50 3.63 6.89
N PHE A 183 1.47 4.46 7.04
CA PHE A 183 1.46 5.84 6.56
C PHE A 183 1.50 6.90 7.69
N GLY A 184 1.44 6.48 8.95
CA GLY A 184 1.40 7.39 10.12
C GLY A 184 -0.02 7.82 10.54
N MET A 185 -0.14 8.40 11.73
CA MET A 185 -1.41 8.79 12.36
C MET A 185 -2.17 9.92 11.63
N ASN A 186 -1.49 10.68 10.76
CA ASN A 186 -2.12 11.75 9.97
C ASN A 186 -2.94 11.23 8.77
N SER A 187 -3.07 9.90 8.65
CA SER A 187 -3.76 9.16 7.59
C SER A 187 -5.28 9.41 7.49
N HIS A 188 -5.87 10.12 8.44
CA HIS A 188 -7.32 10.30 8.53
C HIS A 188 -7.86 11.61 7.97
N GLN A 189 -7.05 12.48 7.35
CA GLN A 189 -7.67 13.55 6.58
C GLN A 189 -8.44 12.90 5.41
N PRO A 190 -9.78 12.96 5.39
CA PRO A 190 -10.46 12.84 4.12
C PRO A 190 -9.97 14.07 3.35
N SER A 191 -9.10 13.91 2.35
CA SER A 191 -8.95 15.02 1.42
C SER A 191 -10.31 15.15 0.74
N ASN A 192 -11.15 16.07 1.23
CA ASN A 192 -12.26 16.57 0.45
C ASN A 192 -11.65 16.92 -0.90
N GLY A 193 -12.17 16.36 -2.01
CA GLY A 193 -11.62 16.60 -3.35
C GLY A 193 -11.43 18.10 -3.64
N PHE A 194 -12.27 18.92 -3.02
CA PHE A 194 -12.22 20.37 -3.00
C PHE A 194 -10.92 20.95 -2.44
N GLU A 195 -10.47 20.50 -1.26
CA GLU A 195 -9.24 21.02 -0.62
C GLU A 195 -7.99 20.67 -1.44
N ARG A 196 -8.02 19.56 -2.18
CA ARG A 196 -6.91 19.15 -3.05
C ARG A 196 -6.83 20.02 -4.31
N GLU A 197 -7.97 20.29 -4.95
CA GLU A 197 -8.03 21.20 -6.11
C GLU A 197 -7.64 22.63 -5.71
N GLU A 198 -8.10 23.07 -4.54
CA GLU A 198 -7.78 24.40 -4.00
C GLU A 198 -6.31 24.52 -3.62
N THR A 199 -5.73 23.54 -2.94
CA THR A 199 -4.28 23.53 -2.65
C THR A 199 -3.44 23.45 -3.92
N GLN A 200 -3.86 22.68 -4.92
CA GLN A 200 -3.14 22.58 -6.19
C GLN A 200 -3.23 23.87 -7.01
N ARG A 201 -4.38 24.57 -6.96
CA ARG A 201 -4.57 25.89 -7.55
C ARG A 201 -3.71 26.96 -6.86
N VAL A 202 -3.73 27.00 -5.53
CA VAL A 202 -2.91 27.93 -4.73
C VAL A 202 -1.41 27.71 -5.00
N LEU A 203 -0.98 26.45 -5.15
CA LEU A 203 0.42 26.13 -5.42
C LEU A 203 0.86 26.62 -6.81
N LEU A 204 0.01 26.49 -7.84
CA LEU A 204 0.26 27.05 -9.17
C LEU A 204 0.29 28.59 -9.16
N GLU A 205 -0.61 29.21 -8.41
CA GLU A 205 -0.68 30.67 -8.27
C GLU A 205 0.57 31.22 -7.58
N LEU A 206 1.00 30.60 -6.48
CA LEU A 206 2.26 30.94 -5.79
C LEU A 206 3.50 30.72 -6.67
N GLN A 207 3.50 29.69 -7.53
CA GLN A 207 4.59 29.49 -8.49
C GLN A 207 4.65 30.61 -9.53
N ALA A 208 3.50 31.10 -10.01
CA ALA A 208 3.43 32.23 -10.93
C ALA A 208 3.86 33.54 -10.27
N GLU A 209 3.43 33.81 -9.03
CA GLU A 209 3.85 34.98 -8.26
C GLU A 209 5.36 34.97 -8.00
N LEU A 210 5.92 33.83 -7.59
CA LEU A 210 7.36 33.67 -7.37
C LEU A 210 8.16 33.92 -8.66
N ALA A 211 7.66 33.46 -9.81
CA ALA A 211 8.30 33.69 -11.10
C ALA A 211 8.28 35.18 -11.49
N ALA A 212 7.14 35.84 -11.29
CA ALA A 212 6.99 37.28 -11.54
C ALA A 212 7.90 38.12 -10.63
N GLU A 213 7.98 37.78 -9.34
CA GLU A 213 8.79 38.49 -8.37
C GLU A 213 10.30 38.32 -8.64
N LYS A 214 10.74 37.12 -9.06
CA LYS A 214 12.11 36.90 -9.53
C LYS A 214 12.45 37.78 -10.74
N LEU A 215 11.51 37.96 -11.65
CA LEU A 215 11.69 38.79 -12.85
C LEU A 215 11.81 40.27 -12.49
N LYS A 216 11.00 40.76 -11.54
CA LYS A 216 11.10 42.13 -11.00
C LYS A 216 12.44 42.37 -10.30
N ARG A 217 12.90 41.43 -9.46
CA ARG A 217 14.21 41.55 -8.80
C ARG A 217 15.35 41.64 -9.81
N LYS A 218 15.31 40.82 -10.86
CA LYS A 218 16.31 40.87 -11.93
C LYS A 218 16.33 42.21 -12.66
N ALA A 219 15.16 42.78 -12.97
CA ALA A 219 15.07 44.10 -13.60
C ALA A 219 15.66 45.22 -12.70
N VAL A 220 15.39 45.18 -11.40
CA VAL A 220 15.96 46.14 -10.44
C VAL A 220 17.49 45.97 -10.34
N GLU A 221 17.98 44.73 -10.33
CA GLU A 221 19.43 44.46 -10.32
C GLU A 221 20.12 44.99 -11.58
N ASP A 222 19.50 44.80 -12.76
CA ASP A 222 20.00 45.32 -14.03
C ASP A 222 20.02 46.86 -14.07
N GLU A 223 18.99 47.53 -13.53
CA GLU A 223 18.95 49.00 -13.42
C GLU A 223 20.02 49.54 -12.45
N VAL A 224 20.23 48.88 -11.32
CA VAL A 224 21.27 49.23 -10.35
C VAL A 224 22.66 49.07 -10.98
N ALA A 225 22.89 48.00 -11.75
CA ALA A 225 24.12 47.79 -12.48
C ALA A 225 24.36 48.91 -13.52
N ALA A 226 23.34 49.23 -14.32
CA ALA A 226 23.40 50.33 -15.29
C ALA A 226 23.61 51.71 -14.62
N GLY A 227 23.04 51.92 -13.43
CA GLY A 227 23.26 53.11 -12.61
C GLY A 227 24.71 53.25 -12.16
N LYS A 228 25.34 52.17 -11.67
CA LYS A 228 26.75 52.18 -11.27
C LYS A 228 27.68 52.51 -12.43
N VAL A 229 27.45 51.94 -13.62
CA VAL A 229 28.25 52.24 -14.82
C VAL A 229 28.15 53.72 -15.20
N ARG A 230 26.93 54.31 -15.16
CA ARG A 230 26.73 55.74 -15.43
C ARG A 230 27.46 56.62 -14.42
N MET A 231 27.44 56.25 -13.14
CA MET A 231 28.12 57.00 -12.08
C MET A 231 29.65 56.97 -12.26
N GLN A 232 30.23 55.80 -12.57
CA GLN A 232 31.66 55.67 -12.88
C GLN A 232 32.09 56.48 -14.11
N ALA A 233 31.24 56.53 -15.15
CA ALA A 233 31.50 57.33 -16.33
C ALA A 233 31.50 58.85 -16.03
N MET A 234 30.55 59.32 -15.20
CA MET A 234 30.50 60.71 -14.75
C MET A 234 31.70 61.08 -13.88
N GLU A 235 32.10 60.20 -12.96
CA GLU A 235 33.27 60.40 -12.10
C GLU A 235 34.56 60.49 -12.95
N SER A 236 34.72 59.60 -13.94
CA SER A 236 35.84 59.64 -14.88
C SER A 236 35.86 60.93 -15.70
N ALA A 237 34.70 61.41 -16.17
CA ALA A 237 34.61 62.67 -16.90
C ALA A 237 34.94 63.90 -16.03
N LEU A 238 34.54 63.90 -14.76
CA LEU A 238 34.86 64.96 -13.81
C LEU A 238 36.36 65.01 -13.51
N ILE A 239 37.01 63.84 -13.37
CA ILE A 239 38.47 63.73 -13.20
C ILE A 239 39.20 64.35 -14.40
N CYS A 240 38.76 64.05 -15.64
CA CYS A 240 39.35 64.64 -16.85
C CYS A 240 39.21 66.17 -16.90
N LEU A 241 38.10 66.74 -16.41
CA LEU A 241 37.87 68.19 -16.41
C LEU A 241 38.67 68.94 -15.33
N LEU A 242 39.08 68.27 -14.26
CA LEU A 242 39.87 68.86 -13.17
C LEU A 242 41.39 68.76 -13.40
N GLN A 243 41.84 67.96 -14.38
CA GLN A 243 43.25 67.71 -14.68
C GLN A 243 43.75 68.36 -15.98
N GLY A 244 42.89 69.09 -16.71
CA GLY A 244 43.24 69.90 -17.88
C GLY A 244 43.15 71.39 -17.59
#